data_AF-S4R7E8-F1
#
_entry.id   AF-S4R7E8-F1
#
_cell.length_a   1.000
_cell.length_b   1.000
_cell.length_c   1.000
_cell.angle_alpha   90.00
_cell.angle_beta   90.00
_cell.angle_gamma   90.00
#
_symmetry.space_group_name_H-M   'P 1'
#
loop_
_entity.id
_entity.type
_entity.pdbx_description
1 polymer ?
#
loop_
_entity_poly.entity_id
_entity_poly.type
_entity_poly.pdbx_seq_one_letter_code
_entity_poly.pdbx_strand_id
1 'polypeptide(L)' 'WVPFQFYSTQCRKMYARPNRATVTKQNEQEALCTDAHLGDGLVAFSTLDGRPSAHDFDSSPVLQDWVTATD' A
#
# COMPACT_ATOMS: atom_id res chain seq x y z
N TRP A 1 -10.15 1.87 12.10
CA TRP A 1 -9.23 2.58 11.19
C TRP A 1 -7.95 1.80 11.04
N VAL A 2 -7.66 1.34 9.82
CA VAL A 2 -6.44 0.60 9.46
C VAL A 2 -5.74 1.42 8.37
N PRO A 3 -4.40 1.59 8.42
CA PRO A 3 -3.71 2.35 7.37
C PRO A 3 -3.72 1.61 6.04
N PHE A 4 -3.91 2.34 4.94
CA PHE A 4 -3.85 1.80 3.57
C PHE A 4 -2.54 2.17 2.86
N GLN A 5 -2.11 3.43 3.01
CA GLN A 5 -0.89 3.95 2.40
C GLN A 5 -0.32 5.10 3.23
N PHE A 6 1.02 5.16 3.31
CA PHE A 6 1.75 6.25 3.91
C PHE A 6 2.53 7.02 2.84
N TYR A 7 2.57 8.35 2.99
CA TYR A 7 3.39 9.22 2.15
C TYR A 7 4.31 10.05 3.04
N SER A 8 5.62 9.93 2.84
CA SER A 8 6.63 10.72 3.57
C SER A 8 8.01 10.60 2.93
N THR A 9 8.77 11.69 2.90
CA THR A 9 10.21 11.65 2.57
C THR A 9 11.05 10.98 3.66
N GLN A 10 10.50 10.80 4.87
CA GLN A 10 11.18 10.22 6.02
C GLN A 10 10.38 9.05 6.62
N CYS A 11 9.92 8.11 5.77
CA CYS A 11 9.11 6.94 6.15
C CYS A 11 9.60 6.21 7.41
N ARG A 12 10.90 5.97 7.52
CA ARG A 12 11.49 5.24 8.66
C ARG A 12 11.44 6.04 9.96
N LYS A 13 11.55 7.36 9.89
CA LYS A 13 11.54 8.25 11.07
C LYS A 13 10.11 8.57 11.50
N MET A 14 9.20 8.79 10.56
CA MET A 14 7.82 9.19 10.83
C MET A 14 6.91 8.02 11.17
N TYR A 15 7.05 6.90 10.46
CA TYR A 15 6.14 5.76 10.54
C TYR A 15 6.83 4.44 10.89
N ALA A 16 8.13 4.46 11.20
CA ALA A 16 8.94 3.26 11.44
C ALA A 16 8.89 2.22 10.30
N ARG A 17 8.57 2.66 9.07
CA ARG A 17 8.42 1.80 7.89
C ARG A 17 9.55 2.03 6.87
N PRO A 18 9.99 0.99 6.15
CA PRO A 18 10.89 1.18 5.02
C PRO A 18 10.23 2.00 3.90
N ASN A 19 11.02 2.83 3.22
CA ASN A 19 10.56 3.55 2.04
C ASN A 19 10.48 2.57 0.85
N ARG A 20 9.34 2.55 0.15
CA ARG A 20 9.04 1.68 -1.00
C ARG A 20 9.33 0.21 -0.72
N ALA A 21 8.80 -0.30 0.40
CA ALA A 21 8.91 -1.69 0.75
C ALA A 21 8.27 -2.59 -0.32
N THR A 22 8.88 -3.74 -0.60
CA THR A 22 8.34 -4.73 -1.54
C THR A 22 7.23 -5.52 -0.87
N VAL A 23 6.08 -5.63 -1.53
CA VAL A 23 4.98 -6.53 -1.11
C VAL A 23 5.27 -7.94 -1.63
N THR A 24 5.11 -8.90 -0.74
CA THR A 24 5.18 -10.33 -1.00
C THR A 24 3.79 -10.96 -0.78
N LYS A 25 3.59 -12.20 -1.22
CA LYS A 25 2.31 -12.90 -1.02
C LYS A 25 1.92 -13.03 0.47
N GLN A 26 2.88 -12.95 1.38
CA GLN A 26 2.66 -13.08 2.82
C GLN A 26 2.17 -11.79 3.48
N ASN A 27 2.41 -10.62 2.88
CA ASN A 27 2.09 -9.31 3.45
C ASN A 27 1.30 -8.43 2.48
N GLU A 28 0.43 -9.05 1.68
CA GLU A 28 -0.41 -8.35 0.70
C GLU A 28 -1.45 -7.41 1.31
N GLN A 29 -1.60 -7.38 2.63
CA GLN A 29 -2.44 -6.42 3.35
C GLN A 29 -1.60 -5.39 4.12
N GLU A 30 -0.31 -5.28 3.83
CA GLU A 30 0.54 -4.31 4.49
C GLU A 30 0.45 -2.95 3.79
N ALA A 31 0.30 -1.89 4.60
CA ALA A 31 0.38 -0.51 4.16
C ALA A 31 1.83 -0.08 3.92
N LEU A 32 2.10 0.37 2.71
CA LEU A 32 3.45 0.80 2.31
C LEU A 32 3.68 2.26 2.64
N CYS A 33 4.95 2.65 2.66
CA CYS A 33 5.33 4.05 2.72
C CYS A 33 6.12 4.43 1.47
N THR A 34 5.77 5.55 0.83
CA THR A 34 6.47 6.07 -0.34
C THR A 34 6.70 7.57 -0.23
N ASP A 35 7.79 8.05 -0.82
CA ASP A 35 8.07 9.46 -1.04
C ASP A 35 7.65 9.94 -2.43
N ALA A 36 7.08 9.06 -3.26
CA ALA A 36 6.61 9.39 -4.59
C ALA A 36 5.45 10.39 -4.54
N HIS A 37 5.36 11.22 -5.59
CA HIS A 37 4.25 12.16 -5.84
C HIS A 37 4.07 13.29 -4.81
N LEU A 38 5.00 13.46 -3.86
CA LEU A 38 4.95 14.56 -2.88
C LEU A 38 5.23 15.96 -3.48
N GLY A 39 5.70 16.04 -4.73
CA GLY A 39 6.09 17.29 -5.39
C GLY A 39 5.18 17.75 -6.54
N ASP A 40 4.39 16.85 -7.13
CA ASP A 40 3.64 17.14 -8.38
C ASP A 40 2.20 17.64 -8.14
N GLY A 41 1.79 17.83 -6.88
CA GLY A 41 0.47 18.34 -6.52
C GLY A 41 -0.70 17.35 -6.70
N LEU A 42 -0.45 16.16 -7.24
CA LEU A 42 -1.41 15.06 -7.32
C LEU A 42 -0.82 13.80 -6.68
N VAL A 43 -1.56 13.22 -5.74
CA VAL A 43 -1.23 11.92 -5.13
C VAL A 43 -2.33 10.94 -5.47
N ALA A 44 -1.98 9.89 -6.21
CA ALA A 44 -2.86 8.77 -6.50
C ALA A 44 -2.44 7.56 -5.68
N PHE A 45 -3.43 6.84 -5.17
CA PHE A 45 -3.25 5.59 -4.45
C PHE A 45 -4.04 4.50 -5.16
N SER A 46 -3.38 3.37 -5.45
CA SER A 46 -4.00 2.18 -5.99
C SER A 46 -3.81 1.04 -4.99
N THR A 47 -4.91 0.45 -4.54
CA THR A 47 -4.91 -0.61 -3.53
C THR A 47 -4.18 -1.88 -3.98
N LEU A 48 -4.11 -2.12 -5.30
CA LEU A 48 -3.51 -3.31 -5.90
C LEU A 48 -2.08 -3.09 -6.40
N ASP A 49 -1.57 -1.85 -6.34
CA ASP A 49 -0.24 -1.54 -6.88
C ASP A 49 0.87 -2.29 -6.14
N GLY A 50 1.76 -2.92 -6.93
CA GLY A 50 2.88 -3.72 -6.41
C GLY A 50 2.48 -5.01 -5.68
N ARG A 51 1.21 -5.40 -5.64
CA ARG A 51 0.75 -6.62 -4.93
C ARG A 51 0.81 -7.84 -5.85
N PRO A 52 1.55 -8.90 -5.50
CA PRO A 52 1.72 -10.07 -6.36
C PRO A 52 0.43 -10.70 -6.87
N SER A 53 -0.61 -10.83 -6.05
CA SER A 53 -1.87 -11.49 -6.41
C SER A 53 -2.86 -10.57 -7.13
N ALA A 54 -2.47 -9.34 -7.48
CA ALA A 54 -3.34 -8.39 -8.19
C ALA A 54 -3.82 -8.92 -9.55
N HIS A 55 -3.01 -9.76 -10.22
CA HIS A 55 -3.38 -10.39 -11.49
C HIS A 55 -4.41 -11.52 -11.34
N ASP A 56 -4.57 -12.05 -10.13
CA ASP A 56 -5.46 -13.16 -9.80
C ASP A 56 -6.38 -12.75 -8.63
N PHE A 57 -6.90 -11.52 -8.71
CA PHE A 57 -7.69 -10.90 -7.66
C PHE A 57 -8.97 -11.67 -7.33
N ASP A 58 -9.63 -12.22 -8.35
CA ASP A 58 -10.89 -12.97 -8.21
C ASP A 58 -10.73 -14.21 -7.33
N SER A 59 -9.53 -14.80 -7.28
CA SER A 59 -9.23 -15.96 -6.44
C SER A 59 -8.48 -15.61 -5.14
N SER A 60 -8.13 -14.34 -4.92
CA SER A 60 -7.40 -13.88 -3.74
C SER A 60 -8.34 -13.24 -2.70
N PRO A 61 -8.83 -14.01 -1.70
CA PRO A 61 -9.65 -13.45 -0.63
C PRO A 61 -8.88 -12.40 0.19
N VAL A 62 -7.55 -12.53 0.26
CA VAL A 62 -6.67 -11.59 0.97
C VAL A 62 -6.74 -10.20 0.34
N LEU A 63 -6.70 -10.11 -0.99
CA LEU A 63 -6.83 -8.83 -1.68
C LEU A 63 -8.26 -8.32 -1.72
N GLN A 64 -9.26 -9.21 -1.79
CA GLN A 64 -10.67 -8.80 -1.70
C GLN A 64 -10.99 -8.13 -0.36
N ASP A 65 -10.45 -8.67 0.74
CA ASP A 65 -10.52 -8.05 2.06
C ASP A 65 -9.71 -6.73 2.09
N TRP A 66 -8.51 -6.69 1.51
CA TRP A 66 -7.68 -5.49 1.45
C TRP A 66 -8.36 -4.30 0.78
N VAL A 67 -9.10 -4.52 -0.32
CA VAL A 67 -9.77 -3.42 -1.03
C VAL A 67 -11.08 -3.00 -0.39
N THR A 68 -11.58 -3.76 0.59
CA THR A 68 -12.85 -3.50 1.26
C THR A 68 -12.63 -2.47 2.37
N ALA A 69 -13.38 -1.37 2.32
CA ALA A 69 -13.39 -0.34 3.35
C ALA A 69 -14.81 0.20 3.53
N THR A 70 -15.18 0.56 4.76
CA THR A 70 -16.48 1.16 5.06
C THR A 70 -16.38 2.67 5.26
N ASP A 71 -15.27 3.15 5.81
CA ASP A 71 -15.04 4.52 6.24
C ASP A 71 -13.57 4.91 6.10
#